data_AF-A0A0G1NC63-F1
#
_entry.id   AF-A0A0G1NC63-F1
#
_cell.length_a   1.000
_cell.length_b   1.000
_cell.length_c   1.000
_cell.angle_alpha   90.00
_cell.angle_beta   90.00
_cell.angle_gamma   90.00
#
_symmetry.space_group_name_H-M   'P 1'
#
loop_
_entity.id
_entity.type
_entity.pdbx_description
1 polymer ?
#
loop_
_entity_poly.entity_id
_entity_poly.type
_entity_poly.pdbx_seq_one_letter_code
_entity_poly.pdbx_strand_id
1 'polypeptide(L)'
;MNDMSATPVGDSDSKRTGRATDAAKLDINNLPDLLTVREVADLLRVSPLTIKRWGKRGKLPAIRINSRGDRRYKKEAVLWLLGVNPNGEE
;
A
#
# COMPACT_ATOMS: atom_id res chain seq x y z
N MET A 1 -32.21 35.44 -12.43
CA MET A 1 -32.21 34.07 -11.89
C MET A 1 -31.64 33.14 -12.94
N ASN A 2 -30.42 32.65 -12.76
CA ASN A 2 -29.99 31.36 -13.30
C ASN A 2 -28.97 30.81 -12.29
N ASP A 3 -29.41 29.80 -11.55
CA ASP A 3 -28.66 29.11 -10.52
C ASP A 3 -27.59 28.23 -11.22
N MET A 4 -26.36 28.72 -11.24
CA MET A 4 -25.19 27.92 -11.62
C MET A 4 -24.82 27.04 -10.42
N SER A 5 -25.58 25.99 -10.19
CA SER A 5 -25.21 24.94 -9.26
C SER A 5 -23.93 24.27 -9.75
N ALA A 6 -22.80 24.60 -9.14
CA ALA A 6 -21.53 23.93 -9.37
C ALA A 6 -21.69 22.43 -9.07
N THR A 7 -21.59 21.61 -10.11
CA THR A 7 -21.54 20.15 -9.96
C THR A 7 -20.28 19.80 -9.16
N PRO A 8 -20.36 18.94 -8.12
CA PRO A 8 -19.17 18.57 -7.38
C PRO A 8 -18.25 17.77 -8.29
N VAL A 9 -17.01 18.22 -8.45
CA VAL A 9 -15.96 17.52 -9.17
C VAL A 9 -15.66 16.25 -8.38
N GLY A 10 -16.37 15.16 -8.71
CA GLY A 10 -16.11 13.84 -8.15
C GLY A 10 -14.69 13.42 -8.50
N ASP A 11 -13.88 13.18 -7.48
CA ASP A 11 -12.47 12.78 -7.56
C ASP A 11 -12.29 11.45 -8.31
N SER A 12 -12.25 11.54 -9.63
CA SER A 12 -12.08 10.44 -10.58
C SER A 12 -10.69 9.80 -10.55
N ASP A 13 -9.79 10.25 -9.67
CA ASP A 13 -8.37 9.92 -9.71
C ASP A 13 -7.96 8.69 -8.87
N SER A 14 -8.93 8.04 -8.22
CA SER A 14 -8.73 6.82 -7.40
C SER A 14 -8.25 5.59 -8.20
N LYS A 15 -8.14 5.67 -9.54
CA LYS A 15 -7.66 4.56 -10.38
C LYS A 15 -6.13 4.49 -10.53
N ARG A 16 -5.35 5.48 -10.04
CA ARG A 16 -3.88 5.43 -10.09
C ARG A 16 -3.31 5.15 -8.70
N THR A 17 -2.49 4.11 -8.56
CA THR A 17 -1.80 3.75 -7.30
C THR A 17 -0.30 3.98 -7.42
N GLY A 18 0.38 4.21 -6.29
CA GLY A 18 1.84 4.35 -6.20
C GLY A 18 2.34 5.80 -6.13
N ARG A 19 1.46 6.77 -5.89
CA ARG A 19 1.86 8.16 -5.63
C ARG A 19 2.40 8.30 -4.21
N ALA A 20 3.08 9.43 -3.96
CA ALA A 20 3.51 9.80 -2.63
C ALA A 20 2.36 10.00 -1.66
N THR A 21 1.24 10.51 -2.16
CA THR A 21 0.04 10.83 -1.39
C THR A 21 -0.72 9.59 -0.93
N ASP A 22 -0.59 8.47 -1.63
CA ASP A 22 -1.37 7.25 -1.36
C ASP A 22 -1.00 6.67 0.01
N ALA A 23 0.28 6.75 0.37
CA ALA A 23 0.77 6.29 1.68
C ALA A 23 0.22 7.11 2.85
N ALA A 24 0.01 8.43 2.66
CA ALA A 24 -0.54 9.30 3.69
C ALA A 24 -2.02 8.99 4.01
N LYS A 25 -2.70 8.21 3.16
CA LYS A 25 -4.10 7.80 3.31
C LYS A 25 -4.26 6.42 3.95
N LEU A 26 -3.16 5.73 4.30
CA LEU A 26 -3.23 4.39 4.86
C LEU A 26 -3.64 4.42 6.34
N ASP A 27 -4.70 3.68 6.65
CA ASP A 27 -5.10 3.34 8.02
C ASP A 27 -4.76 1.87 8.27
N ILE A 28 -4.09 1.58 9.39
CA ILE A 28 -3.70 0.22 9.77
C ILE A 28 -4.92 -0.71 9.94
N ASN A 29 -6.07 -0.15 10.34
CA ASN A 29 -7.32 -0.90 10.53
C ASN A 29 -8.03 -1.20 9.20
N ASN A 30 -7.68 -0.50 8.12
CA ASN A 30 -8.32 -0.61 6.82
C ASN A 30 -7.30 -0.64 5.68
N LEU A 31 -6.34 -1.57 5.77
CA LEU A 31 -5.33 -1.76 4.74
C LEU A 31 -5.89 -2.56 3.55
N PRO A 32 -5.51 -2.19 2.31
CA PRO A 32 -5.82 -2.99 1.13
C PRO A 32 -5.08 -4.33 1.18
N ASP A 33 -5.62 -5.37 0.54
CA ASP A 33 -5.03 -6.71 0.55
C ASP A 33 -3.60 -6.77 -0.02
N LEU A 34 -3.32 -5.91 -1.01
CA LEU A 34 -2.04 -5.83 -1.69
C LEU A 34 -1.47 -4.41 -1.68
N LEU A 35 -0.33 -4.25 -1.03
CA LEU A 35 0.38 -2.99 -0.91
C LEU A 35 1.52 -2.90 -1.95
N THR A 36 1.74 -1.70 -2.47
CA THR A 36 2.92 -1.33 -3.25
C THR A 36 4.18 -1.35 -2.39
N VAL A 37 5.34 -1.32 -3.05
CA VAL A 37 6.64 -1.11 -2.39
C VAL A 37 6.65 0.14 -1.50
N ARG A 38 6.02 1.24 -1.95
CA ARG A 38 6.06 2.52 -1.25
C ARG A 38 5.21 2.50 0.01
N GLU A 39 3.98 2.03 -0.10
CA GLU A 39 3.06 1.90 1.03
C GLU A 39 3.67 1.03 2.14
N VAL A 40 4.30 -0.10 1.79
CA VAL A 40 5.01 -0.95 2.77
C VAL A 40 6.20 -0.23 3.40
N ALA A 41 6.97 0.50 2.59
CA ALA A 41 8.13 1.24 3.07
C ALA A 41 7.74 2.30 4.10
N ASP A 42 6.63 3.00 3.84
CA ASP A 42 6.11 4.04 4.71
C ASP A 42 5.54 3.46 6.01
N LEU A 43 4.79 2.35 5.94
CA LEU A 43 4.28 1.64 7.12
C LEU A 43 5.41 1.15 8.05
N LEU A 44 6.47 0.56 7.47
CA LEU A 44 7.60 0.02 8.22
C LEU A 44 8.68 1.07 8.52
N ARG A 45 8.51 2.31 8.08
CA ARG A 45 9.48 3.42 8.21
C ARG A 45 10.88 3.06 7.70
N VAL A 46 10.97 2.41 6.55
CA VAL A 46 12.22 2.06 5.88
C VAL A 46 12.25 2.57 4.45
N SER A 47 13.41 2.53 3.79
CA SER A 47 13.48 2.92 2.38
C SER A 47 12.76 1.91 1.45
N PRO A 48 12.15 2.36 0.33
CA PRO A 48 11.63 1.46 -0.70
C PRO A 48 12.67 0.48 -1.26
N LEU A 49 13.95 0.86 -1.27
CA LEU A 49 15.05 -0.01 -1.67
C LEU A 49 15.22 -1.18 -0.70
N THR A 50 15.07 -0.93 0.61
CA THR A 50 15.09 -1.96 1.64
C THR A 50 14.01 -3.01 1.39
N ILE A 51 12.77 -2.58 1.10
CA ILE A 51 11.65 -3.46 0.78
C ILE A 51 11.93 -4.30 -0.48
N LYS A 52 12.50 -3.70 -1.54
CA LYS A 52 12.93 -4.44 -2.74
C LYS A 52 14.01 -5.48 -2.44
N ARG A 53 14.96 -5.16 -1.55
CA ARG A 53 16.03 -6.07 -1.10
C ARG A 53 15.47 -7.23 -0.29
N TRP A 54 14.52 -6.99 0.62
CA TRP A 54 13.85 -8.03 1.38
C TRP A 54 13.09 -9.00 0.50
N GLY A 55 12.42 -8.51 -0.54
CA GLY A 55 11.78 -9.38 -1.54
C GLY A 55 12.77 -10.25 -2.32
N LYS A 56 13.97 -9.74 -2.62
CA LYS A 56 15.02 -10.56 -3.27
C LYS A 56 15.61 -11.61 -2.30
N ARG A 57 15.64 -11.32 -1.00
CA ARG A 57 16.19 -12.19 0.05
C ARG A 57 15.16 -13.16 0.66
N GLY A 58 13.91 -13.12 0.22
CA GLY A 58 12.82 -13.95 0.75
C GLY A 58 12.24 -13.50 2.10
N LYS A 59 12.81 -12.50 2.77
CA LYS A 59 12.31 -11.99 4.07
C LYS A 59 10.88 -11.43 3.99
N LEU A 60 10.55 -10.80 2.86
CA LEU A 60 9.21 -10.31 2.58
C LEU A 60 8.88 -10.63 1.12
N PRO A 61 8.31 -11.82 0.83
CA PRO A 61 8.07 -12.28 -0.53
C PRO A 61 7.17 -11.32 -1.31
N ALA A 62 7.63 -10.94 -2.52
CA ALA A 62 6.89 -10.03 -3.38
C ALA A 62 6.14 -10.80 -4.47
N ILE A 63 4.86 -10.44 -4.68
CA ILE A 63 4.08 -10.90 -5.82
C ILE A 63 4.39 -9.98 -7.00
N ARG A 64 4.84 -10.56 -8.11
CA ARG A 64 4.99 -9.84 -9.38
C ARG A 64 3.66 -9.89 -10.12
N ILE A 65 3.06 -8.73 -10.36
CA ILE A 65 1.70 -8.65 -10.94
C ILE A 65 1.69 -8.44 -12.45
N ASN A 66 2.81 -8.03 -13.05
CA ASN A 66 2.91 -7.77 -14.49
C ASN A 66 4.33 -8.00 -15.02
N SER A 67 4.47 -7.94 -16.35
CA SER A 67 5.74 -8.11 -17.07
C SER A 67 6.77 -7.02 -16.78
N ARG A 68 6.33 -5.81 -16.42
CA ARG A 68 7.22 -4.71 -15.99
C ARG A 68 7.97 -5.03 -14.69
N GLY A 69 7.46 -5.97 -13.90
CA GLY A 69 8.06 -6.38 -12.63
C GLY A 69 7.57 -5.55 -11.45
N ASP A 70 6.38 -4.96 -11.54
CA ASP A 70 5.74 -4.30 -10.41
C ASP A 70 5.50 -5.30 -9.28
N ARG A 71 5.78 -4.85 -8.06
CA ARG A 71 5.77 -5.68 -6.85
C ARG A 71 4.63 -5.29 -5.93
N ARG A 72 3.91 -6.30 -5.46
CA ARG A 72 2.89 -6.19 -4.42
C ARG A 72 3.21 -7.09 -3.25
N TYR A 73 2.76 -6.67 -2.07
CA TYR A 73 2.97 -7.35 -0.80
C TYR A 73 1.64 -7.56 -0.11
N LYS A 74 1.43 -8.76 0.43
CA LYS A 74 0.21 -9.07 1.17
C LYS A 74 0.15 -8.28 2.48
N LYS A 75 -1.02 -7.73 2.83
CA LYS A 75 -1.21 -7.02 4.10
C LYS A 75 -0.81 -7.86 5.31
N GLU A 76 -1.15 -9.15 5.31
CA GLU A 76 -0.84 -10.09 6.40
C GLU A 76 0.65 -10.16 6.72
N ALA A 77 1.49 -10.24 5.69
CA ALA A 77 2.95 -10.31 5.86
C ALA A 77 3.52 -9.00 6.41
N VAL A 78 2.92 -7.87 6.03
CA VAL A 78 3.33 -6.53 6.52
C VAL A 78 2.88 -6.34 7.97
N LEU A 79 1.65 -6.74 8.30
CA LEU A 79 1.11 -6.71 9.66
C LEU A 79 1.92 -7.62 10.61
N TRP A 80 2.29 -8.82 10.16
CA TRP A 80 3.17 -9.71 10.92
C TRP A 80 4.52 -9.05 11.24
N LEU A 81 5.11 -8.30 10.30
CA LEU A 81 6.36 -7.56 10.54
C LEU A 81 6.19 -6.38 11.51
N LEU A 82 4.97 -5.86 11.67
CA LEU A 82 4.63 -4.86 12.68
C LEU A 82 4.33 -5.48 14.05
N GLY A 83 4.38 -6.81 14.18
CA GLY A 83 4.01 -7.52 15.40
C GLY A 83 2.50 -7.64 15.61
N VAL A 84 1.70 -7.31 14.60
CA VAL A 84 0.25 -7.54 14.63
C VAL A 84 0.01 -8.99 14.23
N ASN A 85 -0.16 -9.86 15.23
CA ASN A 85 -0.51 -11.25 15.00
C ASN A 85 -1.96 -11.33 14.48
N PRO A 86 -2.21 -11.94 13.30
CA PRO A 86 -3.59 -12.16 12.84
C PRO A 86 -4.35 -13.15 13.73
N ASN A 87 -3.65 -13.93 14.55
CA ASN A 87 -4.22 -15.02 15.34
C ASN A 87 -4.36 -14.75 16.85
N GLY A 88 -3.93 -13.58 17.36
CA GLY A 88 -4.25 -13.17 18.74
C GLY A 88 -3.89 -14.16 19.87
N GLU A 89 -2.87 -15.01 19.71
CA GLU A 89 -2.35 -15.81 20.81
C GLU A 89 -1.23 -15.02 21.50
N GLU A 90 -1.50 -14.63 22.75
CA GLU A 90 -0.57 -13.99 23.71
C GLU A 90 0.54 -14.95 24.16
#